data_AF-A0A0T9USU8-F1
#
_entry.id   AF-A0A0T9USU8-F1
#
_cell.length_a   1.000
_cell.length_b   1.000
_cell.length_c   1.000
_cell.angle_alpha   90.00
_cell.angle_beta   90.00
_cell.angle_gamma   90.00
#
_symmetry.space_group_name_H-M   'P 1'
#
loop_
_entity.id
_entity.type
_entity.pdbx_description
1 polymer ?
#
loop_
_entity_poly.entity_id
_entity_poly.type
_entity_poly.pdbx_seq_one_letter_code
_entity_poly.pdbx_strand_id
1 'polypeptide(L)'
;MTNKEILDEFGCAVMHMVRDRSIDRFDKIQSGTLKSQRALELHNLLSTFDDKQKDVIKDLITECIDNTIFNFLFMFEEDEDKKILMSDVNVIEVSDGLSGELFTEDGWISRYSNKK
;
A
#
# COMPACT_ATOMS: atom_id res chain seq x y z
N MET A 1 12.45 -12.22 -18.03
CA MET A 1 12.72 -11.40 -16.83
C MET A 1 13.51 -12.24 -15.85
N THR A 2 14.46 -11.65 -15.16
CA THR A 2 15.15 -12.26 -14.01
C THR A 2 14.19 -12.33 -12.81
N ASN A 3 14.49 -13.20 -11.84
CA ASN A 3 13.70 -13.28 -10.60
C ASN A 3 13.59 -11.92 -9.89
N LYS A 4 14.68 -11.15 -9.89
CA LYS A 4 14.71 -9.79 -9.34
C LYS A 4 13.79 -8.84 -10.09
N GLU A 5 13.78 -8.89 -11.43
CA GLU A 5 12.88 -8.05 -12.24
C GLU A 5 11.41 -8.39 -11.98
N ILE A 6 11.07 -9.67 -11.79
CA ILE A 6 9.71 -10.10 -11.47
C ILE A 6 9.29 -9.60 -10.09
N LEU A 7 10.16 -9.72 -9.09
CA LEU A 7 9.91 -9.23 -7.73
C LEU A 7 9.77 -7.71 -7.69
N ASP A 8 10.61 -7.00 -8.44
CA ASP A 8 10.56 -5.54 -8.58
C ASP A 8 9.26 -5.10 -9.28
N GLU A 9 8.81 -5.81 -10.33
CA GLU A 9 7.54 -5.52 -11.01
C GLU A 9 6.34 -5.77 -10.08
N PHE A 10 6.36 -6.86 -9.32
CA PHE A 10 5.35 -7.16 -8.31
C PHE A 10 5.27 -6.06 -7.25
N GLY A 11 6.42 -5.70 -6.65
CA GLY A 11 6.50 -4.64 -5.64
C GLY A 11 6.02 -3.29 -6.17
N CYS A 12 6.41 -2.93 -7.39
CA CYS A 12 5.94 -1.73 -8.08
C CYS A 12 4.41 -1.73 -8.26
N ALA A 13 3.83 -2.86 -8.63
CA ALA A 13 2.38 -3.00 -8.74
C ALA A 13 1.69 -2.86 -7.37
N VAL A 14 2.21 -3.48 -6.30
CA VAL A 14 1.67 -3.36 -4.94
C VAL A 14 1.70 -1.89 -4.49
N MET A 15 2.81 -1.18 -4.70
CA MET A 15 2.90 0.23 -4.31
C MET A 15 1.93 1.10 -5.09
N HIS A 16 1.95 1.07 -6.42
CA HIS A 16 1.13 1.97 -7.23
C HIS A 16 -0.36 1.63 -7.23
N MET A 17 -0.70 0.34 -7.29
CA MET A 17 -2.07 -0.10 -7.51
C MET A 17 -2.82 -0.38 -6.21
N VAL A 18 -2.11 -0.62 -5.11
CA VAL A 18 -2.70 -0.92 -3.80
C VAL A 18 -2.43 0.21 -2.80
N ARG A 19 -1.16 0.43 -2.41
CA ARG A 19 -0.80 1.42 -1.37
C ARG A 19 -1.16 2.84 -1.78
N ASP A 20 -0.55 3.33 -2.87
CA ASP A 20 -0.70 4.70 -3.36
C ASP A 20 -2.14 5.01 -3.72
N ARG A 21 -2.81 4.07 -4.38
CA ARG A 21 -4.23 4.20 -4.74
C ARG A 21 -5.13 4.32 -3.51
N SER A 22 -4.80 3.61 -2.43
CA SER A 22 -5.56 3.67 -1.17
C SER A 22 -5.35 5.02 -0.46
N ILE A 23 -4.11 5.49 -0.40
CA ILE A 23 -3.78 6.83 0.15
C ILE A 23 -4.39 7.94 -0.70
N ASP A 24 -4.34 7.83 -2.03
CA ASP A 24 -4.96 8.79 -2.95
C ASP A 24 -6.48 8.90 -2.77
N ARG A 25 -7.13 7.79 -2.43
CA ARG A 25 -8.56 7.82 -2.09
C ARG A 25 -8.81 8.68 -0.85
N PHE A 26 -7.96 8.58 0.17
CA PHE A 26 -8.05 9.47 1.34
C PHE A 26 -7.81 10.93 0.95
N ASP A 27 -6.77 11.22 0.17
CA ASP A 27 -6.48 12.58 -0.33
C ASP A 27 -7.70 13.19 -1.04
N LYS A 28 -8.38 12.42 -1.89
CA LYS A 28 -9.58 12.86 -2.62
C LYS A 28 -10.81 13.05 -1.74
N ILE A 29 -10.95 12.27 -0.67
CA ILE A 29 -11.99 12.48 0.35
C ILE A 29 -11.69 13.80 1.09
N GLN A 30 -10.47 13.99 1.56
CA GLN A 30 -10.07 15.22 2.25
C GLN A 30 -10.27 16.45 1.35
N SER A 31 -9.95 16.35 0.05
CA SER A 31 -10.10 17.44 -0.91
C SER A 31 -11.54 17.68 -1.38
N GLY A 32 -12.49 16.80 -1.03
CA GLY A 32 -13.90 16.91 -1.45
C GLY A 32 -14.14 16.65 -2.95
N THR A 33 -13.21 16.01 -3.66
CA THR A 33 -13.34 15.78 -5.12
C THR A 33 -14.18 14.55 -5.47
N LEU A 34 -14.45 13.67 -4.49
CA LEU A 34 -15.31 12.50 -4.67
C LEU A 34 -16.79 12.85 -4.48
N LYS A 35 -17.64 12.31 -5.35
CA LYS A 35 -19.09 12.60 -5.37
C LYS A 35 -19.96 11.56 -4.67
N SER A 36 -19.38 10.47 -4.16
CA SER A 36 -20.18 9.45 -3.47
C SER A 36 -20.67 9.98 -2.12
N GLN A 37 -21.89 9.60 -1.74
CA GLN A 37 -22.53 10.06 -0.50
C GLN A 37 -21.62 9.88 0.72
N ARG A 38 -21.03 8.68 0.86
CA ARG A 38 -20.10 8.39 1.96
C ARG A 38 -18.85 9.26 1.95
N ALA A 39 -18.31 9.59 0.77
CA ALA A 39 -17.14 10.45 0.67
C ALA A 39 -17.46 11.90 1.02
N LEU A 40 -18.63 12.41 0.62
CA LEU A 40 -19.11 13.74 1.00
C LEU A 40 -19.31 13.86 2.52
N GLU A 41 -19.89 12.83 3.16
CA GLU A 41 -20.03 12.79 4.62
C GLU A 41 -18.67 12.85 5.33
N LEU A 42 -17.71 12.04 4.87
CA LEU A 42 -16.36 12.05 5.43
C LEU A 42 -15.64 13.37 5.19
N HIS A 43 -15.77 13.96 4.00
CA HIS A 43 -15.22 15.26 3.70
C HIS A 43 -15.77 16.34 4.65
N ASN A 44 -17.10 16.35 4.86
CA ASN A 44 -17.74 17.31 5.76
C ASN A 44 -17.23 17.16 7.20
N LEU A 45 -17.03 15.93 7.69
CA LEU A 45 -16.41 15.70 9.01
C LEU A 45 -14.98 16.22 9.05
N LEU A 46 -14.15 15.86 8.07
CA LEU A 46 -12.76 16.30 7.97
C LEU A 46 -12.62 17.82 7.79
N SER A 47 -13.61 18.49 7.19
CA SER A 47 -13.61 19.94 7.00
C SER A 47 -13.62 20.72 8.32
N THR A 48 -14.07 20.10 9.41
CA THR A 48 -14.08 20.68 10.75
C THR A 48 -12.73 20.59 11.47
N PHE A 49 -11.77 19.88 10.91
CA PHE A 49 -10.47 19.59 11.53
C PHE A 49 -9.44 20.61 11.03
N ASP A 50 -8.47 20.95 11.88
CA ASP A 50 -7.32 21.73 11.45
C ASP A 50 -6.34 20.87 10.63
N ASP A 51 -5.35 21.52 9.99
CA ASP A 51 -4.43 20.82 9.09
C ASP A 51 -3.52 19.85 9.84
N LYS A 52 -3.15 20.12 11.09
CA LYS A 52 -2.35 19.20 11.91
C LYS A 52 -3.14 17.94 12.25
N GLN A 53 -4.41 18.08 12.59
CA GLN A 53 -5.30 16.95 12.85
C GLN A 53 -5.50 16.10 11.59
N LYS A 54 -5.66 16.72 10.43
CA LYS A 54 -5.74 16.00 9.14
C LYS A 54 -4.45 15.25 8.82
N ASP A 55 -3.29 15.87 9.06
CA ASP A 55 -1.99 15.22 8.85
C ASP A 55 -1.82 14.01 9.78
N VAL A 56 -2.16 14.12 11.07
CA VAL A 56 -2.12 12.98 12.01
C VAL A 56 -3.03 11.84 11.56
N ILE A 57 -4.22 12.14 11.04
CA ILE A 57 -5.13 11.13 10.51
C ILE A 57 -4.56 10.47 9.25
N LYS A 58 -3.95 11.27 8.37
CA LYS A 58 -3.30 10.76 7.17
C LYS A 58 -2.18 9.78 7.54
N ASP A 59 -1.31 10.17 8.46
CA ASP A 59 -0.21 9.33 8.94
C ASP A 59 -0.73 8.02 9.55
N LEU A 60 -1.79 8.08 10.38
CA LEU A 60 -2.42 6.89 10.95
C LEU A 60 -3.03 5.97 9.88
N ILE A 61 -3.69 6.53 8.88
CA ILE A 61 -4.28 5.76 7.77
C ILE A 61 -3.19 5.11 6.94
N THR A 62 -2.12 5.83 6.61
CA THR A 62 -0.96 5.31 5.90
C THR A 62 -0.34 4.13 6.67
N GLU A 63 -0.09 4.29 7.97
CA GLU A 63 0.40 3.21 8.84
C GLU A 63 -0.52 1.98 8.82
N CYS A 64 -1.84 2.20 8.90
CA CYS A 64 -2.81 1.11 8.84
C CYS A 64 -2.82 0.40 7.48
N ILE A 65 -2.66 1.12 6.38
CA ILE A 65 -2.55 0.56 5.03
C ILE A 65 -1.27 -0.26 4.93
N ASP A 66 -0.14 0.28 5.38
CA ASP A 66 1.17 -0.38 5.32
C ASP A 66 1.17 -1.66 6.13
N ASN A 67 0.65 -1.63 7.36
CA ASN A 67 0.49 -2.82 8.18
C ASN A 67 -0.50 -3.82 7.57
N THR A 68 -1.55 -3.37 6.88
CA THR A 68 -2.47 -4.28 6.19
C THR A 68 -1.78 -5.00 5.03
N ILE A 69 -0.98 -4.29 4.23
CA ILE A 69 -0.20 -4.88 3.15
C ILE A 69 0.84 -5.84 3.71
N PHE A 70 1.55 -5.45 4.78
CA PHE A 70 2.49 -6.32 5.48
C PHE A 70 1.83 -7.64 5.90
N ASN A 71 0.73 -7.58 6.65
CA ASN A 71 0.02 -8.77 7.12
C ASN A 71 -0.52 -9.62 5.96
N PHE A 72 -0.96 -8.98 4.88
CA PHE A 72 -1.41 -9.70 3.69
C PHE A 72 -0.26 -10.49 3.05
N LEU A 73 0.92 -9.88 2.88
CA LEU A 73 2.09 -10.55 2.32
C LEU A 73 2.61 -11.65 3.26
N PHE A 74 2.70 -11.36 4.56
CA PHE A 74 3.13 -12.30 5.60
C PHE A 74 2.23 -13.55 5.66
N MET A 75 0.91 -13.38 5.48
CA MET A 75 -0.03 -14.51 5.42
C MET A 75 0.27 -15.50 4.28
N PHE A 76 0.91 -15.05 3.19
CA PHE A 76 1.38 -15.94 2.12
C PHE A 76 2.73 -16.58 2.44
N GLU A 77 3.58 -15.93 3.24
CA GLU A 77 4.86 -16.50 3.67
C GLU A 77 4.67 -17.63 4.68
N GLU A 78 3.67 -17.53 5.55
CA GLU A 78 3.40 -18.52 6.59
C GLU A 78 2.76 -19.81 6.07
N ASP A 79 2.26 -19.83 4.83
CA ASP A 79 1.54 -20.95 4.26
C ASP A 79 2.20 -21.44 2.97
N GLU A 80 2.97 -22.52 3.09
CA GLU A 80 3.70 -23.16 1.97
C GLU A 80 2.78 -23.67 0.84
N ASP A 81 1.48 -23.86 1.10
CA ASP A 81 0.52 -24.30 0.10
C ASP A 81 -0.01 -23.14 -0.77
N LYS A 82 0.19 -21.89 -0.35
CA LYS A 82 -0.23 -20.71 -1.11
C LYS A 82 0.88 -20.22 -2.02
N LYS A 83 0.49 -19.77 -3.22
CA LYS A 83 1.41 -19.18 -4.21
C LYS A 83 0.87 -17.87 -4.74
N ILE A 84 1.77 -16.92 -4.98
CA ILE A 84 1.49 -15.72 -5.74
C ILE A 84 2.29 -15.84 -7.04
N LEU A 85 1.59 -16.11 -8.14
CA LEU A 85 2.24 -16.33 -9.43
C LEU A 85 2.26 -15.04 -10.25
N MET A 86 3.45 -14.67 -10.71
CA MET A 86 3.66 -13.59 -11.65
C MET A 86 4.55 -14.08 -12.80
N SER A 87 4.03 -14.08 -14.03
CA SER A 87 4.70 -14.69 -15.18
C SER A 87 5.14 -16.14 -14.90
N ASP A 88 4.26 -16.94 -14.30
CA ASP A 88 4.48 -18.33 -13.85
C ASP A 88 5.57 -18.55 -12.79
N VAL A 89 6.14 -17.47 -12.24
CA VAL A 89 7.10 -17.51 -11.14
C VAL A 89 6.39 -17.24 -9.82
N ASN A 90 6.63 -18.08 -8.81
CA ASN A 90 6.12 -17.85 -7.46
C ASN A 90 6.94 -16.75 -6.78
N VAL A 91 6.35 -15.57 -6.56
CA VAL A 91 7.10 -14.42 -6.00
C VAL A 91 7.53 -14.65 -4.54
N ILE A 92 6.88 -15.58 -3.84
CA ILE A 92 7.27 -15.98 -2.47
C ILE A 92 8.62 -16.71 -2.48
N GLU A 93 8.86 -17.56 -3.49
CA GLU A 93 10.09 -18.36 -3.59
C GLU A 93 11.31 -17.56 -4.07
N VAL A 94 11.10 -16.37 -4.64
CA VAL A 94 12.18 -15.51 -5.16
C VAL A 94 12.58 -14.38 -4.21
N SER A 95 11.80 -14.14 -3.16
CA SER A 95 12.12 -13.17 -2.11
C SER A 95 12.67 -13.88 -0.88
N ASP A 96 13.63 -13.26 -0.20
CA ASP A 96 14.14 -13.73 1.10
C ASP A 96 13.20 -13.37 2.27
N GLY A 97 12.07 -12.72 1.97
CA GLY A 97 11.05 -12.26 2.90
C GLY A 97 10.18 -11.19 2.24
N LEU A 98 9.17 -11.62 1.48
CA LEU A 98 8.18 -10.82 0.76
C LEU A 98 7.58 -9.66 1.58
N SER A 99 7.22 -9.90 2.84
CA SER A 99 6.68 -8.87 3.74
C SER A 99 7.75 -7.87 4.18
N GLY A 100 8.99 -8.33 4.32
CA GLY A 100 10.17 -7.52 4.62
C GLY A 100 10.59 -6.58 3.50
N GLU A 101 10.26 -6.92 2.24
CA GLU A 101 10.52 -6.08 1.06
C GLU A 101 9.92 -4.67 1.17
N LEU A 102 8.88 -4.47 2.01
CA LEU A 102 8.21 -3.18 2.16
C LEU A 102 9.13 -2.08 2.73
N PHE A 103 9.93 -2.41 3.76
CA PHE A 103 10.44 -1.40 4.72
C PHE A 103 11.96 -1.22 4.74
N THR A 104 12.73 -1.94 3.93
CA THR A 104 14.19 -1.77 3.90
C THR A 104 14.61 -0.40 3.33
N GLU A 105 15.88 -0.01 3.48
CA GLU A 105 16.40 1.25 2.90
C GLU A 105 16.13 1.34 1.39
N ASP A 106 16.27 0.18 0.72
CA ASP A 106 15.93 -0.04 -0.69
C ASP A 106 14.61 -0.83 -0.84
N GLY A 107 13.69 -0.66 0.10
CA GLY A 107 12.40 -1.35 0.11
C GLY A 107 11.41 -0.80 -0.91
N TRP A 108 10.32 -1.52 -1.16
CA TRP A 108 9.32 -1.14 -2.15
C TRP A 108 8.69 0.21 -1.86
N ILE A 109 8.42 0.55 -0.59
CA ILE A 109 7.88 1.87 -0.24
C ILE A 109 8.88 2.96 -0.65
N SER A 110 10.16 2.81 -0.29
CA SER A 110 11.23 3.76 -0.63
C SER A 110 11.44 3.89 -2.15
N ARG A 111 11.43 2.76 -2.88
CA ARG A 111 11.77 2.71 -4.31
C ARG A 111 10.62 3.07 -5.26
N TYR A 112 9.39 2.70 -4.92
CA TYR A 112 8.27 2.72 -5.86
C TYR A 112 7.07 3.54 -5.43
N SER A 113 6.90 3.86 -4.14
CA SER A 113 5.76 4.66 -3.69
C SER A 113 5.87 6.10 -4.17
N ASN A 114 4.79 6.69 -4.67
CA ASN A 114 4.67 8.13 -4.92
C ASN A 114 3.95 8.86 -3.78
N LYS A 115 3.50 8.12 -2.76
CA LYS A 115 2.85 8.68 -1.58
C LYS A 115 3.78 8.59 -0.37
N LYS A 116 3.70 9.62 0.47
CA LYS A 116 4.27 9.59 1.82
C LYS A 116 3.37 8.70 2.68
#